data_AF-S7VW71-F1
#
_entry.id   AF-S7VW71-F1
#
_cell.length_a   1.000
_cell.length_b   1.000
_cell.length_c   1.000
_cell.angle_alpha   90.00
_cell.angle_beta   90.00
_cell.angle_gamma   90.00
#
_symmetry.space_group_name_H-M   'P 1'
#
loop_
_entity.id
_entity.type
_entity.pdbx_description
1 polymer ?
#
loop_
_entity_poly.entity_id
_entity_poly.type
_entity_poly.pdbx_seq_one_letter_code
_entity_poly.pdbx_strand_id
1 'polypeptide(L)'
;MPRETAFIFKDSKDAEEFYNYINKKYRLNDIDVGYNVPFQLNGETLYLSYHEAERTDKKVNLPLAMIDAKRESNGNSPLFEGNYSSRTGHWYIILTVYDENIKNCLRDKHPLKEKTIQYLKDLKQEYLTTQNYEELLLTKKS
;
A
#
# COMPACT_ATOMS: atom_id res chain seq x y z
N MET A 1 -2.81 -13.35 15.56
CA MET A 1 -3.48 -12.21 14.92
C MET A 1 -4.12 -12.71 13.64
N PRO A 2 -5.27 -12.17 13.21
CA PRO A 2 -5.94 -12.65 12.01
C PRO A 2 -5.07 -12.40 10.77
N ARG A 3 -5.20 -13.26 9.76
CA ARG A 3 -4.59 -13.06 8.44
C ARG A 3 -5.12 -11.77 7.83
N GLU A 4 -4.24 -10.91 7.35
CA GLU A 4 -4.62 -9.68 6.66
C GLU A 4 -4.51 -9.89 5.15
N THR A 5 -5.57 -9.55 4.41
CA THR A 5 -5.48 -9.52 2.94
C THR A 5 -4.90 -8.17 2.54
N ALA A 6 -3.80 -8.17 1.81
CA ALA A 6 -3.11 -6.97 1.36
C ALA A 6 -2.93 -6.97 -0.16
N PHE A 7 -2.89 -5.77 -0.73
CA PHE A 7 -2.50 -5.54 -2.11
C PHE A 7 -1.01 -5.22 -2.15
N ILE A 8 -0.22 -5.99 -2.89
CA ILE A 8 1.25 -5.91 -2.87
C ILE A 8 1.77 -5.62 -4.26
N PHE A 9 2.69 -4.68 -4.40
CA PHE A 9 3.39 -4.49 -5.67
C PHE A 9 4.86 -4.15 -5.47
N LYS A 10 5.67 -4.49 -6.47
CA LYS A 10 7.08 -4.14 -6.49
C LYS A 10 7.23 -2.62 -6.63
N ASP A 11 8.04 -2.04 -5.77
CA ASP A 11 8.45 -0.65 -5.86
C ASP A 11 9.79 -0.53 -6.60
N SER A 12 9.80 0.28 -7.66
CA SER A 12 10.99 0.55 -8.48
C SER A 12 11.58 1.93 -8.25
N LYS A 13 10.99 2.75 -7.38
CA LYS A 13 11.48 4.09 -7.05
C LYS A 13 12.45 4.06 -5.87
N ASP A 14 13.03 5.22 -5.56
CA ASP A 14 13.96 5.40 -4.45
C ASP A 14 13.24 5.39 -3.10
N ALA A 15 14.01 5.38 -2.00
CA ALA A 15 13.45 5.42 -0.65
C ALA A 15 12.61 6.69 -0.46
N GLU A 16 11.60 6.62 0.40
CA GLU A 16 10.71 7.75 0.76
C GLU A 16 9.79 8.25 -0.37
N GLU A 17 9.94 7.77 -1.60
CA GLU A 17 9.12 8.19 -2.73
C GLU A 17 7.63 7.88 -2.53
N PHE A 18 7.30 6.72 -1.94
CA PHE A 18 5.91 6.37 -1.65
C PHE A 18 5.33 7.22 -0.51
N TYR A 19 6.14 7.54 0.51
CA TYR A 19 5.77 8.51 1.55
C TYR A 19 5.43 9.87 0.93
N ASN A 20 6.33 10.42 0.11
CA ASN A 20 6.15 11.73 -0.53
C ASN A 20 4.89 11.74 -1.41
N TYR A 21 4.68 10.66 -2.17
CA TYR A 21 3.49 10.47 -2.98
C TYR A 21 2.19 10.48 -2.15
N ILE A 22 2.10 9.67 -1.09
CA ILE A 22 0.89 9.59 -0.24
C ILE A 22 0.64 10.91 0.48
N ASN A 23 1.69 11.52 1.07
CA ASN A 23 1.60 12.81 1.74
C ASN A 23 1.00 13.87 0.82
N LYS A 24 1.50 13.92 -0.42
CA LYS A 24 1.06 14.90 -1.41
C LYS A 24 -0.34 14.60 -1.96
N LYS A 25 -0.63 13.35 -2.34
CA LYS A 25 -1.91 12.92 -2.91
C LYS A 25 -3.08 13.25 -1.98
N TYR A 26 -2.92 12.96 -0.69
CA TYR A 26 -3.97 13.15 0.31
C TYR A 26 -3.84 14.46 1.11
N ARG A 27 -2.81 15.27 0.82
CA ARG A 27 -2.56 16.58 1.45
C ARG A 27 -2.46 16.48 2.96
N LEU A 28 -1.66 15.52 3.41
CA LEU A 28 -1.55 15.15 4.82
C LEU A 28 -0.65 16.11 5.60
N ASN A 29 0.19 16.90 4.93
CA ASN A 29 1.15 17.82 5.53
C ASN A 29 2.03 17.12 6.58
N ASP A 30 2.49 15.91 6.23
CA ASP A 30 3.37 15.07 7.04
C ASP A 30 2.72 14.51 8.32
N ILE A 31 1.38 14.48 8.37
CA ILE A 31 0.60 13.91 9.47
C ILE A 31 0.07 12.53 9.07
N ASP A 32 0.44 11.49 9.84
CA ASP A 32 -0.08 10.12 9.71
C ASP A 32 0.00 9.51 8.29
N VAL A 33 1.01 9.90 7.50
CA VAL A 33 1.17 9.53 6.07
C VAL A 33 1.14 8.02 5.82
N GLY A 34 1.61 7.20 6.79
CA GLY A 34 1.68 5.75 6.66
C GLY A 34 0.47 4.97 7.16
N TYR A 35 -0.45 5.59 7.89
CA TYR A 35 -1.41 4.87 8.71
C TYR A 35 -2.80 5.50 8.68
N ASN A 36 -3.81 4.69 8.34
CA ASN A 36 -5.22 5.07 8.28
C ASN A 36 -5.49 6.37 7.50
N VAL A 37 -4.80 6.55 6.38
CA VAL A 37 -5.00 7.68 5.47
C VAL A 37 -6.43 7.63 4.90
N PRO A 38 -7.28 8.63 5.20
CA PRO A 38 -8.67 8.60 4.79
C PRO A 38 -8.81 8.95 3.31
N PHE A 39 -9.69 8.22 2.60
CA PHE A 39 -10.06 8.54 1.23
C PHE A 39 -11.51 8.16 0.94
N GLN A 40 -12.12 8.88 0.00
CA GLN A 40 -13.49 8.58 -0.44
C GLN A 40 -13.47 7.58 -1.59
N LEU A 41 -14.24 6.51 -1.45
CA LEU A 41 -14.52 5.57 -2.51
C LEU A 41 -16.01 5.24 -2.50
N ASN A 42 -16.67 5.52 -3.61
CA ASN A 42 -18.05 5.09 -3.80
C ASN A 42 -19.06 5.65 -2.78
N GLY A 43 -18.78 6.83 -2.22
CA GLY A 43 -19.60 7.48 -1.19
C GLY A 43 -19.23 7.10 0.24
N GLU A 44 -18.30 6.16 0.44
CA GLU A 44 -17.84 5.69 1.76
C GLU A 44 -16.42 6.18 2.05
N THR A 45 -16.15 6.48 3.32
CA THR A 45 -14.80 6.79 3.81
C THR A 45 -14.07 5.49 4.14
N LEU A 46 -12.96 5.28 3.46
CA LEU A 46 -12.06 4.15 3.67
C LEU A 46 -10.71 4.63 4.18
N TYR A 47 -9.95 3.72 4.78
CA TYR A 47 -8.69 4.01 5.45
C TYR A 47 -7.58 3.15 4.85
N LEU A 48 -6.61 3.80 4.20
CA LEU A 48 -5.44 3.19 3.59
C LEU A 48 -4.26 3.19 4.58
N SER A 49 -3.59 2.04 4.75
CA SER A 49 -2.29 1.98 5.43
C SER A 49 -1.28 1.29 4.52
N TYR A 50 0.00 1.65 4.66
CA TYR A 50 1.07 1.00 3.91
C TYR A 50 2.26 0.59 4.75
N HIS A 51 2.97 -0.42 4.25
CA HIS A 51 4.29 -0.81 4.73
C HIS A 51 5.22 -1.00 3.54
N GLU A 52 6.46 -0.51 3.68
CA GLU A 52 7.55 -0.78 2.74
C GLU A 52 8.41 -1.89 3.29
N ALA A 53 8.82 -2.81 2.40
CA ALA A 53 9.64 -3.91 2.81
C ALA A 53 10.59 -4.39 1.72
N GLU A 54 11.79 -4.78 2.14
CA GLU A 54 12.79 -5.38 1.28
C GLU A 54 12.64 -6.90 1.23
N ARG A 55 12.96 -7.48 0.08
CA ARG A 55 13.15 -8.91 -0.10
C ARG A 55 14.39 -9.19 -0.96
N THR A 56 15.27 -10.04 -0.44
CA THR A 56 16.58 -10.35 -1.05
C THR A 56 16.57 -11.59 -1.94
N ASP A 57 15.61 -12.51 -1.79
CA ASP A 57 15.73 -13.88 -2.31
C ASP A 57 14.81 -14.27 -3.50
N LYS A 58 13.81 -13.46 -3.91
CA LYS A 58 12.95 -13.74 -5.12
C LYS A 58 11.94 -12.62 -5.44
N LYS A 59 11.60 -12.45 -6.72
CA LYS A 59 10.47 -11.60 -7.17
C LYS A 59 9.13 -12.21 -6.76
N VAL A 60 8.33 -11.50 -5.97
CA VAL A 60 6.91 -11.80 -5.70
C VAL A 60 6.04 -11.21 -6.82
N ASN A 61 5.24 -12.04 -7.48
CA ASN A 61 4.26 -11.66 -8.51
C ASN A 61 2.81 -11.81 -8.00
N LEU A 62 2.55 -11.58 -6.71
CA LEU A 62 1.19 -11.63 -6.15
C LEU A 62 0.66 -10.22 -5.89
N PRO A 63 -0.24 -9.68 -6.74
CA PRO A 63 -0.86 -8.39 -6.50
C PRO A 63 -1.83 -8.41 -5.30
N LEU A 64 -2.33 -9.58 -4.92
CA LEU A 64 -3.18 -9.79 -3.76
C LEU A 64 -2.67 -11.02 -2.99
N ALA A 65 -2.35 -10.85 -1.70
CA ALA A 65 -1.92 -11.96 -0.87
C ALA A 65 -2.53 -11.85 0.54
N MET A 66 -2.82 -13.00 1.15
CA MET A 66 -3.02 -13.06 2.59
C MET A 66 -1.64 -13.03 3.25
N ILE A 67 -1.33 -11.95 3.95
CA ILE A 67 -0.14 -11.81 4.77
C ILE A 67 -0.51 -12.20 6.19
N ASP A 68 0.32 -13.05 6.80
CA ASP A 68 0.22 -13.38 8.22
C ASP A 68 1.33 -12.61 8.95
N ALA A 69 0.96 -11.70 9.85
CA ALA A 69 1.90 -10.95 10.67
C ALA A 69 2.70 -11.86 11.64
N LYS A 70 2.30 -13.14 11.82
CA LYS A 70 2.91 -14.12 12.74
C LYS A 70 3.85 -15.16 12.07
N ARG A 71 4.48 -14.82 10.96
CA ARG A 71 5.35 -15.75 10.21
C ARG A 71 6.57 -16.29 10.99
N GLU A 72 6.95 -15.69 12.10
CA GLU A 72 8.11 -16.12 12.90
C GLU A 72 7.96 -17.51 13.56
N SER A 73 6.74 -18.05 13.72
CA SER A 73 6.54 -19.27 14.54
C SER A 73 6.61 -20.63 13.81
N ASN A 74 6.70 -20.68 12.48
CA ASN A 74 6.55 -21.92 11.71
C ASN A 74 7.73 -22.28 10.78
N GLY A 75 8.93 -21.75 11.02
CA GLY A 75 10.13 -22.11 10.22
C GLY A 75 10.09 -21.64 8.76
N ASN A 76 9.09 -20.84 8.37
CA ASN A 76 9.04 -20.15 7.08
C ASN A 76 9.57 -18.74 7.26
N SER A 77 10.57 -18.33 6.47
CA SER A 77 11.13 -16.98 6.54
C SER A 77 10.06 -15.88 6.46
N PRO A 78 10.23 -14.76 7.19
CA PRO A 78 9.42 -13.56 7.00
C PRO A 78 9.33 -13.21 5.50
N LEU A 79 8.18 -12.72 5.02
CA LEU A 79 8.08 -12.30 3.61
C LEU A 79 8.99 -11.10 3.29
N PHE A 80 9.45 -10.40 4.34
CA PHE A 80 9.95 -9.04 4.30
C PHE A 80 11.02 -8.83 5.39
N GLU A 81 12.15 -8.23 5.01
CA GLU A 81 13.27 -7.91 5.89
C GLU A 81 13.31 -6.40 6.19
N GLY A 82 13.70 -6.02 7.40
CA GLY A 82 13.56 -4.66 7.94
C GLY A 82 14.84 -3.81 7.91
N ASN A 83 15.62 -3.82 6.83
CA ASN A 83 16.84 -3.01 6.75
C ASN A 83 16.67 -1.84 5.77
N TYR A 84 16.75 -0.61 6.30
CA TYR A 84 16.48 0.65 5.58
C TYR A 84 17.73 1.35 5.02
N SER A 85 18.92 0.73 5.07
CA SER A 85 20.18 1.46 4.85
C SER A 85 20.67 1.54 3.39
N SER A 86 20.09 0.79 2.45
CA SER A 86 20.36 0.95 1.00
C SER A 86 19.38 0.12 0.18
N ARG A 87 18.67 0.71 -0.81
CA ARG A 87 17.73 -0.02 -1.67
C ARG A 87 18.41 -0.90 -2.73
N THR A 88 19.22 -1.87 -2.29
CA THR A 88 19.93 -2.80 -3.19
C THR A 88 19.12 -4.06 -3.50
N GLY A 89 18.14 -4.43 -2.67
CA GLY A 89 17.24 -5.56 -2.89
C GLY A 89 15.97 -5.23 -3.67
N HIS A 90 14.99 -6.14 -3.63
CA HIS A 90 13.68 -5.93 -4.24
C HIS A 90 12.71 -5.36 -3.21
N TRP A 91 12.25 -4.14 -3.44
CA TRP A 91 11.34 -3.45 -2.55
C TRP A 91 9.89 -3.62 -2.96
N TYR A 92 9.00 -3.67 -1.97
CA TYR A 92 7.58 -3.88 -2.14
C TYR A 92 6.79 -2.89 -1.29
N ILE A 93 5.71 -2.35 -1.87
CA ILE A 93 4.67 -1.64 -1.13
C ILE A 93 3.57 -2.64 -0.81
N ILE A 94 3.18 -2.68 0.46
CA ILE A 94 2.11 -3.51 1.00
C ILE A 94 0.99 -2.58 1.44
N LEU A 95 -0.19 -2.69 0.82
CA LEU A 95 -1.35 -1.84 1.09
C LEU A 95 -2.47 -2.64 1.75
N THR A 96 -3.03 -2.07 2.82
CA THR A 96 -4.28 -2.54 3.43
C THR A 96 -5.32 -1.43 3.39
N VAL A 97 -6.59 -1.81 3.24
CA VAL A 97 -7.71 -0.87 3.23
C VAL A 97 -8.80 -1.39 4.15
N TYR A 98 -9.29 -0.52 5.03
CA TYR A 98 -10.37 -0.82 5.97
C TYR A 98 -11.53 0.15 5.80
N ASP A 99 -12.75 -0.32 6.04
CA ASP A 99 -13.94 0.53 6.17
C ASP A 99 -14.03 1.14 7.59
N GLU A 100 -15.02 2.01 7.81
CA GLU A 100 -15.32 2.60 9.13
C GLU A 100 -15.64 1.56 10.23
N ASN A 101 -16.02 0.34 9.84
CA ASN A 101 -16.33 -0.76 10.73
C ASN A 101 -15.12 -1.68 10.97
N ILE A 102 -13.90 -1.24 10.58
CA ILE A 102 -12.64 -1.98 10.73
C ILE A 102 -12.69 -3.33 9.98
N LYS A 103 -13.42 -3.39 8.86
CA LYS A 103 -13.44 -4.55 7.97
C LYS A 103 -12.46 -4.34 6.84
N ASN A 104 -11.54 -5.29 6.68
CA ASN A 104 -10.59 -5.30 5.57
C ASN A 104 -11.34 -5.41 4.24
N CYS A 105 -11.27 -4.35 3.43
CA CYS A 105 -11.98 -4.21 2.17
C CYS A 105 -11.49 -5.15 1.07
N LEU A 106 -10.33 -5.79 1.24
CA LEU A 106 -9.73 -6.70 0.26
C LEU A 106 -10.17 -8.17 0.43
N ARG A 107 -10.95 -8.48 1.48
CA ARG A 107 -11.45 -9.83 1.74
C ARG A 107 -12.60 -10.20 0.80
N ASP A 108 -12.70 -11.49 0.44
CA ASP A 108 -13.63 -12.03 -0.57
C ASP A 108 -15.10 -11.67 -0.40
N LYS A 109 -15.56 -11.39 0.82
CA LYS A 109 -16.97 -11.08 1.12
C LYS A 109 -17.24 -9.59 1.32
N HIS A 110 -16.24 -8.73 1.17
CA HIS A 110 -16.44 -7.29 1.37
C HIS A 110 -17.16 -6.68 0.16
N PRO A 111 -18.26 -5.92 0.34
CA PRO A 111 -19.03 -5.36 -0.77
C PRO A 111 -18.20 -4.46 -1.71
N LEU A 112 -17.23 -3.73 -1.15
CA LEU A 112 -16.37 -2.83 -1.93
C LEU A 112 -15.12 -3.50 -2.53
N LYS A 113 -14.90 -4.81 -2.36
CA LYS A 113 -13.63 -5.47 -2.73
C LYS A 113 -13.13 -5.14 -4.12
N GLU A 114 -13.98 -5.32 -5.14
CA GLU A 114 -13.57 -5.12 -6.53
C GLU A 114 -13.21 -3.65 -6.81
N LYS A 115 -13.98 -2.71 -6.25
CA LYS A 115 -13.74 -1.28 -6.37
C LYS A 115 -12.47 -0.86 -5.64
N THR A 116 -12.23 -1.39 -4.45
CA THR A 116 -10.99 -1.16 -3.70
C THR A 116 -9.78 -1.71 -4.45
N ILE A 117 -9.86 -2.92 -5.00
CA ILE A 117 -8.76 -3.48 -5.81
C ILE A 117 -8.50 -2.62 -7.04
N GLN A 118 -9.54 -2.14 -7.72
CA GLN A 118 -9.38 -1.27 -8.88
C GLN A 118 -8.71 0.06 -8.48
N TYR A 119 -9.17 0.68 -7.39
CA TYR A 119 -8.56 1.88 -6.83
C TYR A 119 -7.06 1.69 -6.54
N LEU A 120 -6.67 0.57 -5.94
CA LEU A 120 -5.26 0.29 -5.61
C LEU A 120 -4.40 0.01 -6.86
N LYS A 121 -4.98 -0.55 -7.93
CA LYS A 121 -4.30 -0.65 -9.23
C LYS A 121 -4.04 0.72 -9.84
N ASP A 122 -5.05 1.60 -9.78
CA ASP A 122 -4.94 2.96 -10.32
C ASP A 122 -3.94 3.79 -9.50
N LEU A 123 -3.99 3.68 -8.17
CA LEU A 123 -3.01 4.30 -7.24
C LEU A 123 -1.58 3.83 -7.54
N LYS A 124 -1.38 2.52 -7.70
CA LYS A 124 -0.09 1.96 -8.11
C LYS A 124 0.39 2.57 -9.43
N GLN A 125 -0.48 2.62 -10.43
CA GLN A 125 -0.13 3.13 -11.76
C GLN A 125 0.24 4.61 -11.70
N GLU A 126 -0.56 5.42 -11.00
CA GLU A 126 -0.28 6.84 -10.78
C GLU A 126 1.07 7.02 -10.09
N TYR A 127 1.29 6.35 -8.94
CA TYR A 127 2.58 6.37 -8.23
C TYR A 127 3.75 6.06 -9.16
N LEU A 128 3.74 4.91 -9.85
CA LEU A 128 4.89 4.47 -10.65
C LEU A 128 5.14 5.33 -11.90
N THR A 129 4.17 6.14 -12.34
CA THR A 129 4.30 6.99 -13.53
C THR A 129 4.52 8.46 -13.21
N THR A 130 4.17 8.94 -12.02
CA THR A 130 4.43 10.32 -11.59
C THR A 130 5.90 10.51 -11.25
N GLN A 131 6.55 11.46 -11.93
CA GLN A 131 7.93 11.87 -11.63
C GLN A 131 7.98 13.07 -10.68
N ASN A 132 7.02 14.00 -10.81
CA ASN A 132 6.91 15.18 -9.96
C ASN A 132 5.56 15.20 -9.24
N TYR A 133 5.55 15.03 -7.92
CA TYR A 133 4.32 14.96 -7.14
C TYR A 133 3.55 16.28 -7.05
N GLU A 134 4.15 17.42 -7.40
CA GLU A 134 3.42 18.69 -7.54
C GLU A 134 2.32 18.60 -8.62
N GLU A 135 2.49 17.73 -9.62
CA GLU A 135 1.50 17.49 -10.66
C GLU A 135 0.17 16.94 -10.10
N LEU A 136 0.20 16.24 -8.96
CA LEU A 136 -0.99 15.72 -8.27
C LEU A 136 -1.90 16.83 -7.76
N LEU A 137 -1.39 18.05 -7.55
CA LEU A 137 -2.20 19.20 -7.17
C LEU A 137 -2.94 19.80 -8.37
N LEU A 138 -2.43 19.59 -9.59
CA LEU A 138 -2.95 20.17 -10.82
C LEU A 138 -4.10 19.33 -11.41
N THR A 139 -4.06 18.01 -11.25
CA THR A 139 -5.06 17.08 -11.79
C THR A 139 -6.43 17.15 -11.10
N LYS A 140 -6.53 17.82 -9.94
CA LYS A 140 -7.79 17.95 -9.18
C LYS A 140 -8.66 19.14 -9.62
N LYS A 141 -8.31 19.84 -10.71
CA LYS A 141 -9.13 20.86 -11.35
C LYS A 141 -9.49 20.41 -12.77
N SER A 142 -10.60 19.69 -12.92
CA SER A 142 -11.49 19.84 -14.07
C SER A 142 -12.86 19.26 -13.78
#